data_AF-A0A7K2MYE9-F1
#
_entry.id   AF-A0A7K2MYE9-F1
#
_cell.length_a   1.000
_cell.length_b   1.000
_cell.length_c   1.000
_cell.angle_alpha   90.00
_cell.angle_beta   90.00
_cell.angle_gamma   90.00
#
_symmetry.space_group_name_H-M   'P 1'
#
loop_
_entity.id
_entity.type
_entity.pdbx_description
1 polymer ?
#
loop_
_entity_poly.entity_id
_entity_poly.type
_entity_poly.pdbx_seq_one_letter_code
_entity_poly.pdbx_strand_id
1 'polypeptide(L)'
;LSAAIYTGSARTAFSFGERCSAGMVSVNNSTVGAEAHLPFGGNGLSGNGSRQSGIWVIDQFTAWQSMNWDYAGTLQRAQMDVQDIEADFGFRLP
;
A
#
# COMPACT_ATOMS: atom_id res chain seq x y z
N LEU A 1 -5.99 16.36 9.06
CA LEU A 1 -4.77 15.74 9.63
C LEU A 1 -5.13 14.56 10.51
N SER A 2 -5.52 14.79 11.77
CA SER A 2 -5.88 13.77 12.77
C SER A 2 -7.35 13.92 13.18
N ALA A 3 -7.99 12.83 13.60
CA ALA A 3 -9.34 12.81 14.16
C ALA A 3 -9.44 11.81 15.32
N ALA A 4 -10.40 12.02 16.22
CA ALA A 4 -10.64 11.12 17.34
C ALA A 4 -12.14 10.95 17.62
N ILE A 5 -12.52 9.78 18.11
CA ILE A 5 -13.86 9.48 18.62
C ILE A 5 -13.80 8.79 19.98
N TYR A 6 -14.65 9.21 20.90
CA TYR A 6 -14.85 8.55 22.19
C TYR A 6 -16.19 7.82 22.19
N THR A 7 -16.17 6.49 22.29
CA THR A 7 -17.37 5.66 22.25
C THR A 7 -17.14 4.29 22.89
N GLY A 8 -18.18 3.72 23.50
CA GLY A 8 -18.23 2.31 23.92
C GLY A 8 -18.76 1.36 22.85
N SER A 9 -19.22 1.87 21.69
CA SER A 9 -19.83 1.07 20.63
C SER A 9 -18.84 0.77 19.52
N ALA A 10 -18.53 -0.51 19.30
CA ALA A 10 -17.68 -0.95 18.20
C ALA A 10 -18.25 -0.52 16.84
N ARG A 11 -19.56 -0.67 16.64
CA ARG A 11 -20.25 -0.24 15.40
C ARG A 11 -20.00 1.25 15.10
N THR A 12 -20.05 2.08 16.12
CA THR A 12 -19.82 3.52 15.98
C THR A 12 -18.36 3.81 15.66
N ALA A 13 -17.42 3.13 16.32
CA ALA A 13 -15.98 3.27 16.05
C ALA A 13 -15.62 2.89 14.60
N PHE A 14 -16.10 1.74 14.12
CA PHE A 14 -15.86 1.29 12.74
C PHE A 14 -16.53 2.23 11.72
N SER A 15 -17.79 2.60 11.93
CA SER A 15 -18.47 3.53 11.03
C SER A 15 -17.81 4.91 11.00
N PHE A 16 -17.20 5.37 12.10
CA PHE A 16 -16.43 6.60 12.12
C PHE A 16 -15.12 6.46 11.33
N GLY A 17 -14.37 5.38 11.57
CA GLY A 17 -13.12 5.09 10.85
C GLY A 17 -13.30 4.99 9.33
N GLU A 18 -14.37 4.34 8.88
CA GLU A 18 -14.68 4.19 7.44
C GLU A 18 -15.05 5.51 6.75
N ARG A 19 -15.68 6.44 7.49
CA ARG A 19 -16.17 7.71 6.93
C ARG A 19 -15.20 8.87 7.12
N CYS A 20 -14.29 8.76 8.08
CA CYS A 20 -13.33 9.80 8.37
C CYS A 20 -12.25 9.84 7.27
N SER A 21 -12.05 11.02 6.68
CA SER A 21 -10.99 11.23 5.69
C SER A 21 -9.66 11.67 6.30
N ALA A 22 -9.51 11.70 7.63
CA ALA A 22 -8.25 12.05 8.28
C ALA A 22 -7.17 11.00 7.97
N GLY A 23 -5.90 11.42 7.96
CA GLY A 23 -4.79 10.48 7.75
C GLY A 23 -4.47 9.65 9.00
N MET A 24 -4.95 10.08 10.17
CA MET A 24 -4.81 9.38 11.45
C MET A 24 -6.12 9.45 12.21
N VAL A 25 -6.54 8.32 12.79
CA VAL A 25 -7.79 8.20 13.56
C VAL A 25 -7.52 7.47 14.87
N SER A 26 -7.91 8.09 15.98
CA SER A 26 -7.84 7.52 17.33
C SER A 26 -9.25 7.14 17.83
N VAL A 27 -9.38 5.98 18.49
CA VAL A 27 -10.61 5.59 19.21
C VAL A 27 -10.31 5.55 20.70
N ASN A 28 -11.09 6.29 21.50
CA ASN A 28 -10.90 6.45 22.94
C ASN A 28 -9.49 6.95 23.33
N ASN A 29 -8.85 7.70 22.44
CA ASN A 29 -7.57 8.37 22.67
C ASN A 29 -7.57 9.74 21.97
N SER A 30 -6.62 10.60 22.32
CA SER A 30 -6.53 11.98 21.82
C SER A 30 -6.15 12.05 20.33
N THR A 31 -6.37 13.22 19.72
CA THR A 31 -5.89 13.54 18.37
C THR A 31 -4.37 13.77 18.30
N VAL A 32 -3.72 13.87 19.47
CA VAL A 32 -2.27 13.94 19.65
C VAL A 32 -1.71 12.60 20.14
N GLY A 33 -0.38 12.48 20.18
CA GLY A 33 0.28 11.29 20.72
C GLY A 33 0.34 10.12 19.75
N ALA A 34 0.49 10.40 18.44
CA ALA A 34 0.75 9.37 17.45
C ALA A 34 2.05 8.62 17.80
N GLU A 35 2.01 7.29 17.77
CA GLU A 35 3.18 6.47 18.07
C GLU A 35 4.25 6.65 17.00
N ALA A 36 5.51 6.77 17.42
CA ALA A 36 6.61 7.17 16.55
C ALA A 36 6.88 6.21 15.38
N HIS A 37 6.37 4.97 15.44
CA HIS A 37 6.58 3.97 14.42
C HIS A 37 5.40 3.85 13.44
N LEU A 38 4.28 4.54 13.64
CA LEU A 38 3.12 4.54 12.75
C LEU A 38 3.23 5.64 11.68
N PRO A 39 2.54 5.53 10.53
CA PRO A 39 2.63 6.52 9.47
C PRO A 39 1.99 7.84 9.90
N PHE A 40 2.78 8.90 9.98
CA PHE A 40 2.32 10.24 10.29
C PHE A 40 2.04 11.04 9.01
N GLY A 41 0.82 11.54 8.85
CA GLY A 41 0.50 12.42 7.72
C GLY A 41 -0.99 12.69 7.58
N GLY A 42 -1.32 13.73 6.83
CA GLY A 42 -2.69 14.17 6.60
C GLY A 42 -3.18 13.93 5.17
N ASN A 43 -4.49 14.10 5.00
CA ASN A 43 -5.18 14.13 3.70
C ASN A 43 -5.76 15.53 3.44
N GLY A 44 -6.27 15.78 2.23
CA GLY A 44 -6.85 17.06 1.85
C GLY A 44 -5.84 18.20 1.97
N LEU A 45 -6.21 19.32 2.58
CA LEU A 45 -5.29 20.46 2.77
C LEU A 45 -4.14 20.16 3.76
N SER A 46 -4.20 19.04 4.49
CA SER A 46 -3.19 18.67 5.49
C SER A 46 -2.08 17.75 4.97
N GLY A 47 -2.05 17.44 3.67
CA GLY A 47 -0.99 16.63 3.07
C GLY A 47 -1.22 16.34 1.59
N ASN A 48 -0.20 15.82 0.92
CA ASN A 48 -0.21 15.49 -0.50
C ASN A 48 -0.13 13.98 -0.78
N GLY A 49 -0.44 13.15 0.22
CA GLY A 49 -0.34 11.70 0.15
C GLY A 49 0.94 11.13 0.81
N SER A 50 1.96 11.96 1.03
CA SER A 50 3.17 11.54 1.75
C SER A 50 2.88 11.14 3.21
N ARG A 51 3.72 10.25 3.74
CA ARG A 51 3.73 9.83 5.14
C ARG A 51 5.15 9.88 5.69
N GLN A 52 5.27 10.32 6.93
CA GLN A 52 6.49 10.31 7.70
C GLN A 52 6.47 9.15 8.72
N SER A 53 7.64 8.83 9.27
CA SER A 53 7.83 7.75 10.25
C SER A 53 7.64 6.32 9.71
N GLY A 54 8.16 5.36 10.48
CA GLY A 54 8.09 3.93 10.17
C GLY A 54 8.70 3.58 8.80
N ILE A 55 8.18 2.52 8.17
CA ILE A 55 8.61 2.10 6.83
C ILE A 55 8.04 2.98 5.71
N TRP A 56 6.91 3.65 5.96
CA TRP A 56 6.18 4.44 4.95
C TRP A 56 6.94 5.69 4.48
N VAL A 57 7.91 6.16 5.28
CA VAL A 57 8.75 7.30 4.92
C VAL A 57 9.81 6.96 3.87
N ILE A 58 10.12 5.66 3.67
CA ILE A 58 11.23 5.24 2.80
C ILE A 58 10.99 5.74 1.36
N ASP A 59 9.77 5.61 0.84
CA ASP A 59 9.41 6.09 -0.49
C ASP A 59 9.54 7.62 -0.68
N GLN A 60 9.66 8.40 0.41
CA GLN A 60 9.88 9.85 0.33
C GLN A 60 11.36 10.22 0.20
N PHE A 61 12.26 9.33 0.62
CA PHE A 61 13.71 9.59 0.67
C PHE A 61 14.51 8.68 -0.25
N THR A 62 13.88 7.70 -0.89
CA THR A 62 14.52 6.79 -1.84
C THR A 62 13.73 6.73 -3.15
N ALA A 63 14.35 6.17 -4.17
CA ALA A 63 13.73 5.89 -5.45
C ALA A 63 13.95 4.43 -5.82
N TRP A 64 12.94 3.81 -6.43
CA TRP A 64 13.02 2.43 -6.90
C TRP A 64 13.86 2.34 -8.18
N GLN A 65 14.90 1.52 -8.16
CA GLN A 65 15.66 1.15 -9.36
C GLN A 65 15.28 -0.28 -9.76
N SER A 66 14.64 -0.43 -10.92
CA SER A 66 14.37 -1.73 -11.53
C SER A 66 15.49 -2.09 -12.49
N MET A 67 16.08 -3.28 -12.33
CA MET A 67 17.14 -3.82 -13.18
C MET A 67 16.77 -5.21 -13.64
N ASN A 68 16.76 -5.43 -14.96
CA ASN A 68 16.73 -6.75 -15.55
C ASN A 68 18.10 -7.04 -16.18
N TRP A 69 18.59 -8.27 -16.01
CA TRP A 69 19.83 -8.74 -16.62
C TRP A 69 19.51 -9.98 -17.45
N ASP A 70 19.62 -9.84 -18.76
CA ASP A 70 19.43 -10.91 -19.72
C ASP A 70 20.76 -11.65 -20.03
N TYR A 71 20.72 -12.98 -19.98
CA TYR A 71 21.83 -13.87 -20.30
C TYR A 71 21.63 -14.63 -21.62
N ALA A 72 20.53 -14.40 -22.34
CA ALA A 72 20.18 -15.14 -23.56
C ALA A 72 21.12 -14.86 -24.74
N GLY A 73 21.96 -13.84 -24.67
CA GLY A 73 22.87 -13.45 -25.76
C GLY A 73 22.16 -12.88 -27.00
N THR A 74 20.83 -12.75 -26.96
CA THR A 74 19.97 -12.24 -28.03
C THR A 74 18.88 -11.36 -27.45
N LEU A 75 18.41 -10.36 -28.22
CA LEU A 75 17.32 -9.48 -27.77
C LEU A 75 16.00 -10.24 -27.67
N GLN A 76 15.47 -10.37 -26.45
CA GLN A 76 14.13 -10.91 -26.21
C GLN A 76 13.08 -9.80 -26.15
N ARG A 77 11.97 -9.95 -26.89
CA ARG A 77 10.85 -9.00 -26.86
C ARG A 77 9.83 -9.44 -25.82
N ALA A 78 9.83 -8.74 -24.69
CA ALA A 78 8.83 -8.94 -23.65
C ALA A 78 7.41 -8.86 -24.25
N GLN A 79 6.53 -9.77 -23.82
CA GLN A 79 5.14 -9.89 -24.28
C GLN A 79 4.94 -10.25 -25.76
N MET A 80 6.00 -10.52 -26.53
CA MET A 80 5.90 -10.96 -27.93
C MET A 80 6.54 -12.32 -28.17
N ASP A 81 7.70 -12.58 -27.56
CA ASP A 81 8.42 -13.85 -27.72
C ASP A 81 8.09 -14.85 -26.59
N VAL A 82 6.94 -14.67 -25.93
CA VAL A 82 6.46 -15.59 -24.90
C VAL A 82 5.92 -16.84 -25.59
N GLN A 83 6.41 -18.02 -25.24
CA GLN A 83 5.85 -19.28 -25.73
C GLN A 83 4.42 -19.44 -25.19
N ASP A 84 3.45 -19.39 -26.10
CA ASP A 84 2.10 -19.86 -25.82
C ASP A 84 2.12 -21.40 -25.83
N ILE A 85 1.88 -22.01 -24.67
CA ILE A 85 1.75 -23.46 -24.55
C ILE A 85 0.30 -23.81 -24.89
N GLU A 86 0.06 -24.37 -26.09
CA GLU A 86 -1.25 -24.92 -26.41
C GLU A 86 -1.53 -26.17 -25.57
N ALA A 87 -2.73 -26.23 -24.99
CA ALA A 87 -3.15 -27.36 -24.18
C ALA A 87 -3.36 -28.60 -25.07
N ASP A 88 -2.65 -29.69 -24.77
CA ASP A 88 -2.92 -30.99 -25.38
C ASP A 88 -4.14 -31.64 -24.71
N PHE A 89 -5.32 -31.42 -25.31
CA PHE A 89 -6.58 -32.04 -24.88
C PHE A 89 -6.68 -33.54 -25.18
N GLY A 90 -5.72 -34.09 -25.94
CA GLY A 90 -5.59 -35.52 -26.22
C GLY A 90 -4.73 -36.27 -25.21
N PHE A 91 -3.94 -35.57 -24.40
CA PHE A 91 -3.06 -36.18 -23.40
C PHE A 91 -3.87 -36.94 -22.35
N ARG A 92 -3.58 -38.23 -22.21
CA ARG A 92 -4.08 -39.05 -21.10
C ARG A 92 -2.90 -39.55 -20.29
N LEU A 93 -2.99 -39.36 -18.98
CA LEU A 93 -2.06 -39.97 -18.03
C LEU A 93 -2.11 -41.50 -18.16
N PRO A 94 -0.96 -42.19 -18.02
CA PRO A 94 -0.86 -43.64 -18.13
C PRO A 94 -1.70 -44.39 -17.09
#